data_AF-A0A519VQB9-F1
#
_entry.id   AF-A0A519VQB9-F1
#
_cell.length_a   1.000
_cell.length_b   1.000
_cell.length_c   1.000
_cell.angle_alpha   90.00
_cell.angle_beta   90.00
_cell.angle_gamma   90.00
#
_symmetry.space_group_name_H-M   'P 1'
#
loop_
_entity.id
_entity.type
_entity.pdbx_description
1 polymer ?
#
loop_
_entity_poly.entity_id
_entity_poly.type
_entity_poly.pdbx_seq_one_letter_code
_entity_poly.pdbx_strand_id
1 'polypeptide(L)'
;LWTERGFAKPEITFQSQSGPLRVRREADGRLVLDFPSRPPQPLAVAQHPAALGPSLGPGAATPLAVLASRDLVVEFGSAAEVLALRPDFAALVDLGYIGLIATAPGSAGVDFVSRFFAPEVGVPEDPVTGSAHSTLIPFWAEKLGKTELFARQESARGGELWCRLRGDRVDIGGYAVTYLRGEIVV
;
A
#
# COMPACT_ATOMS: atom_id res chain seq x y z
N LEU A 1 -6.19 -21.14 6.70
CA LEU A 1 -7.43 -21.95 6.50
C LEU A 1 -7.28 -22.97 5.37
N TRP A 2 -6.91 -22.55 4.16
CA TRP A 2 -6.59 -23.50 3.08
C TRP A 2 -5.48 -24.47 3.45
N THR A 3 -4.29 -23.97 3.82
CA THR A 3 -3.13 -24.81 4.13
C THR A 3 -3.29 -25.61 5.42
N GLU A 4 -3.73 -24.94 6.50
CA GLU A 4 -3.66 -25.53 7.85
C GLU A 4 -4.92 -26.25 8.33
N ARG A 5 -6.05 -26.01 7.67
CA ARG A 5 -7.36 -26.57 8.07
C ARG A 5 -8.06 -27.28 6.91
N GLY A 6 -7.42 -27.43 5.75
CA GLY A 6 -7.99 -28.15 4.61
C GLY A 6 -9.26 -27.51 4.04
N PHE A 7 -9.40 -26.19 4.14
CA PHE A 7 -10.57 -25.51 3.59
C PHE A 7 -10.63 -25.69 2.05
N ALA A 8 -11.72 -26.25 1.53
CA ALA A 8 -11.77 -26.74 0.15
C ALA A 8 -12.35 -25.75 -0.88
N LYS A 9 -13.08 -24.71 -0.45
CA LYS A 9 -13.71 -23.76 -1.38
C LYS A 9 -12.69 -22.71 -1.86
N PRO A 10 -12.87 -22.15 -3.06
CA PRO A 10 -11.95 -21.14 -3.62
C PRO A 10 -12.07 -19.77 -2.94
N GLU A 11 -13.11 -19.53 -2.14
CA GLU A 11 -13.35 -18.26 -1.45
C GLU A 11 -13.71 -18.48 0.01
N ILE A 12 -13.20 -17.59 0.87
CA ILE A 12 -13.57 -17.47 2.28
C ILE A 12 -14.19 -16.09 2.49
N THR A 13 -15.34 -16.04 3.15
CA THR A 13 -15.95 -14.80 3.64
C THR A 13 -15.82 -14.73 5.15
N PHE A 14 -15.19 -13.68 5.65
CA PHE A 14 -15.09 -13.36 7.06
C PHE A 14 -16.14 -12.32 7.43
N GLN A 15 -16.80 -12.48 8.57
CA GLN A 15 -17.67 -11.45 9.15
C GLN A 15 -16.82 -10.54 10.03
N SER A 16 -16.81 -9.24 9.73
CA SER A 16 -16.08 -8.23 10.51
C SER A 16 -17.01 -7.11 10.94
N GLN A 17 -16.56 -6.25 11.86
CA GLN A 17 -17.31 -5.04 12.25
C GLN A 17 -17.51 -4.07 11.07
N SER A 18 -16.65 -4.13 10.05
CA SER A 18 -16.75 -3.34 8.83
C SER A 18 -17.55 -4.05 7.72
N GLY A 19 -18.26 -5.13 8.06
CA GLY A 19 -19.02 -5.96 7.12
C GLY A 19 -18.25 -7.18 6.61
N PRO A 20 -18.79 -7.86 5.57
CA PRO A 20 -18.19 -9.08 5.04
C PRO A 20 -16.89 -8.79 4.26
N LEU A 21 -15.82 -9.52 4.58
CA LEU A 21 -14.52 -9.47 3.89
C LEU A 21 -14.30 -10.76 3.11
N ARG A 22 -14.02 -10.67 1.81
CA ARG A 22 -13.83 -11.83 0.93
C ARG A 22 -12.36 -12.00 0.59
N VAL A 23 -11.91 -13.25 0.65
CA VAL A 23 -10.58 -13.68 0.22
C VAL A 23 -10.75 -14.81 -0.77
N ARG A 24 -10.22 -14.65 -1.98
CA ARG A 24 -10.19 -15.69 -3.01
C ARG A 24 -8.81 -16.30 -3.10
N ARG A 25 -8.72 -17.58 -3.39
CA ARG A 25 -7.47 -18.26 -3.70
C ARG A 25 -7.42 -18.53 -5.19
N GLU A 26 -6.41 -17.98 -5.85
CA GLU A 26 -6.15 -18.19 -7.28
C GLU A 26 -5.45 -19.54 -7.52
N ALA A 27 -5.44 -20.00 -8.76
CA ALA A 27 -4.89 -21.30 -9.15
C ALA A 27 -3.38 -21.44 -8.85
N ASP A 28 -2.64 -20.33 -8.91
CA ASP A 28 -1.22 -20.27 -8.56
C ASP A 28 -0.96 -20.18 -7.05
N GLY A 29 -2.02 -20.12 -6.23
CA GLY A 29 -1.93 -20.06 -4.79
C GLY A 29 -1.93 -18.66 -4.18
N ARG A 30 -1.99 -17.58 -4.98
CA ARG A 30 -2.16 -16.23 -4.45
C ARG A 30 -3.48 -16.10 -3.70
N LEU A 31 -3.44 -15.39 -2.58
CA LEU A 31 -4.61 -14.95 -1.85
C LEU A 31 -4.95 -13.54 -2.30
N VAL A 32 -6.17 -13.35 -2.81
CA VAL A 32 -6.66 -12.11 -3.37
C VAL A 32 -7.71 -11.50 -2.45
N LEU A 33 -7.42 -10.30 -1.99
CA LEU A 33 -8.32 -9.47 -1.20
C LEU A 33 -9.04 -8.46 -2.09
N ASP A 34 -10.29 -8.16 -1.75
CA ASP A 34 -11.12 -7.17 -2.42
C ASP A 34 -11.25 -5.90 -1.55
N PHE A 35 -10.85 -4.76 -2.09
CA PHE A 35 -10.91 -3.44 -1.45
C PHE A 35 -11.67 -2.40 -2.30
N PRO A 36 -12.24 -1.34 -1.70
CA PRO A 36 -12.82 -0.24 -2.46
C PRO A 36 -11.72 0.54 -3.19
N SER A 37 -12.01 1.00 -4.40
CA SER A 37 -11.18 1.95 -5.14
C SER A 37 -11.37 3.36 -4.58
N ARG A 38 -10.27 4.06 -4.28
CA ARG A 38 -10.24 5.40 -3.67
C ARG A 38 -9.17 6.25 -4.35
N PRO A 39 -9.38 6.68 -5.60
CA PRO A 39 -8.40 7.48 -6.34
C PRO A 39 -8.06 8.76 -5.56
N PRO A 40 -6.76 9.10 -5.42
CA PRO A 40 -6.35 10.31 -4.73
C PRO A 40 -6.62 11.55 -5.58
N GLN A 41 -6.81 12.70 -4.92
CA GLN A 41 -6.98 13.99 -5.58
C GLN A 41 -5.69 14.83 -5.45
N PRO A 42 -5.24 15.51 -6.51
CA PRO A 42 -4.08 16.39 -6.44
C PRO A 42 -4.26 17.52 -5.41
N LEU A 43 -3.21 17.83 -4.67
CA LEU A 43 -3.15 18.98 -3.76
C LEU A 43 -2.33 20.10 -4.39
N ALA A 44 -2.88 21.31 -4.40
CA ALA A 44 -2.12 22.50 -4.76
C ALA A 44 -0.99 22.74 -3.74
N VAL A 45 0.10 23.37 -4.17
CA VAL A 45 1.27 23.63 -3.31
C VAL A 45 0.90 24.36 -2.01
N ALA A 46 -0.03 25.31 -2.07
CA ALA A 46 -0.53 26.04 -0.91
C ALA A 46 -1.29 25.16 0.11
N GLN A 47 -1.69 23.94 -0.27
CA GLN A 47 -2.39 22.98 0.57
C GLN A 47 -1.45 21.89 1.12
N HIS A 48 -0.17 21.89 0.72
CA HIS A 48 0.79 20.90 1.24
C HIS A 48 1.03 21.16 2.73
N PRO A 49 1.05 20.12 3.58
CA PRO A 49 1.43 20.29 4.98
C PRO A 49 2.83 20.91 5.08
N ALA A 50 3.00 21.92 5.94
CA ALA A 50 4.30 22.57 6.13
C ALA A 50 5.38 21.58 6.59
N ALA A 51 4.99 20.53 7.32
CA ALA A 51 5.86 19.46 7.77
C ALA A 51 6.26 18.48 6.66
N LEU A 52 5.67 18.52 5.45
CA LEU A 52 5.92 17.54 4.39
C LEU A 52 7.41 17.46 4.04
N GLY A 53 8.03 18.56 3.61
CA GLY A 53 9.44 18.59 3.25
C GLY A 53 10.36 18.08 4.37
N PRO A 54 10.29 18.65 5.59
CA PRO A 54 11.06 18.18 6.73
C PRO A 54 10.84 16.69 7.07
N SER A 55 9.60 16.21 6.96
CA SER A 55 9.22 14.84 7.33
C SER A 55 9.79 13.76 6.41
N LEU A 56 10.15 14.09 5.17
CA LEU A 56 10.74 13.15 4.21
C LEU A 56 12.22 12.84 4.54
N GLY A 57 12.85 13.66 5.38
CA GLY A 57 14.23 13.52 5.81
C GLY A 57 15.24 14.35 5.00
N PRO A 58 16.48 14.44 5.49
CA PRO A 58 17.53 15.22 4.86
C PRO A 58 17.89 14.68 3.48
N GLY A 59 17.98 15.56 2.49
CA GLY A 59 18.37 15.20 1.12
C GLY A 59 17.30 14.47 0.31
N ALA A 60 16.05 14.41 0.79
CA ALA A 60 14.94 13.87 0.02
C ALA A 60 14.77 14.63 -1.31
N ALA A 61 14.50 13.89 -2.39
CA ALA A 61 14.19 14.48 -3.67
C ALA A 61 12.89 15.30 -3.60
N THR A 62 12.75 16.30 -4.46
CA THR A 62 11.51 17.08 -4.57
C THR A 62 10.39 16.18 -5.11
N PRO A 63 9.23 16.09 -4.43
CA PRO A 63 8.08 15.37 -4.97
C PRO A 63 7.64 15.93 -6.33
N LEU A 64 7.31 15.03 -7.26
CA LEU A 64 6.72 15.38 -8.56
C LEU A 64 5.26 15.80 -8.42
N ALA A 65 4.54 15.14 -7.50
CA ALA A 65 3.17 15.46 -7.19
C ALA A 65 2.86 15.10 -5.73
N VAL A 66 1.91 15.82 -5.15
CA VAL A 66 1.34 15.51 -3.85
C VAL A 66 -0.17 15.42 -4.03
N LEU A 67 -0.74 14.30 -3.61
CA LEU A 67 -2.15 13.99 -3.72
C LEU A 67 -2.65 13.49 -2.36
N ALA A 68 -3.96 13.41 -2.17
CA ALA A 68 -4.53 12.87 -0.95
C ALA A 68 -5.81 12.05 -1.20
N SER A 69 -6.00 11.04 -0.35
CA SER A 69 -7.26 10.34 -0.16
C SER A 69 -7.47 10.16 1.35
N ARG A 70 -7.50 8.91 1.84
CA ARG A 70 -7.37 8.60 3.27
C ARG A 70 -5.97 8.98 3.81
N ASP A 71 -4.96 8.71 3.00
CA ASP A 71 -3.54 8.90 3.30
C ASP A 71 -2.97 9.95 2.33
N LEU A 72 -1.88 10.62 2.73
CA LEU A 72 -1.15 11.53 1.85
C LEU A 72 -0.33 10.69 0.85
N VAL A 73 -0.39 11.04 -0.44
CA VAL A 73 0.37 10.37 -1.50
C VAL A 73 1.42 11.33 -2.04
N VAL A 74 2.67 10.93 -2.00
CA VAL A 74 3.82 11.71 -2.44
C VAL A 74 4.50 10.94 -3.57
N GLU A 75 4.40 11.48 -4.78
CA GLU A 75 4.98 10.88 -5.97
C GLU A 75 6.42 11.37 -6.18
N PHE A 76 7.33 10.43 -6.44
CA PHE A 76 8.72 10.66 -6.78
C PHE A 76 9.04 10.16 -8.20
N GLY A 77 10.19 10.57 -8.74
CA GLY A 77 10.60 10.23 -10.10
C GLY A 77 11.16 8.82 -10.26
N SER A 78 11.65 8.21 -9.18
CA SER A 78 12.22 6.86 -9.26
C SER A 78 12.09 6.05 -7.96
N ALA A 79 12.12 4.73 -8.11
CA ALA A 79 12.18 3.82 -6.97
C ALA A 79 13.38 4.07 -6.05
N ALA A 80 14.51 4.55 -6.60
CA ALA A 80 15.70 4.89 -5.82
C ALA A 80 15.46 6.08 -4.89
N GLU A 81 14.69 7.09 -5.33
CA GLU A 81 14.33 8.25 -4.50
C GLU A 81 13.43 7.81 -3.33
N VAL A 82 12.44 6.95 -3.57
CA VAL A 82 11.58 6.39 -2.52
C VAL A 82 12.38 5.59 -1.49
N LEU A 83 13.32 4.75 -1.96
CA LEU A 83 14.19 3.96 -1.09
C LEU A 83 15.19 4.82 -0.29
N ALA A 84 15.62 5.94 -0.86
CA ALA A 84 16.55 6.87 -0.23
C ALA A 84 15.91 7.67 0.92
N LEU A 85 14.57 7.74 0.99
CA LEU A 85 13.88 8.47 2.06
C LEU A 85 14.34 8.01 3.45
N ARG A 86 14.52 9.00 4.34
CA ARG A 86 14.90 8.82 5.75
C ARG A 86 13.91 9.59 6.61
N PRO A 87 12.65 9.12 6.72
CA PRO A 87 11.59 9.94 7.27
C PRO A 87 11.85 10.33 8.73
N ASP A 88 11.56 11.58 9.06
CA ASP A 88 11.46 12.02 10.44
C ASP A 88 10.06 11.66 10.94
N PHE A 89 9.97 10.55 11.68
CA PHE A 89 8.70 10.04 12.21
C PHE A 89 8.02 11.00 13.17
N ALA A 90 8.75 11.90 13.85
CA ALA A 90 8.14 12.90 14.71
C ALA A 90 7.43 13.97 13.86
N ALA A 91 8.09 14.46 12.81
CA ALA A 91 7.49 15.43 11.89
C ALA A 91 6.32 14.87 11.06
N LEU A 92 6.32 13.56 10.81
CA LEU A 92 5.24 12.87 10.09
C LEU A 92 3.89 12.89 10.85
N VAL A 93 3.88 13.03 12.18
CA VAL A 93 2.64 13.10 12.97
C VAL A 93 1.84 14.36 12.66
N ASP A 94 2.51 15.45 12.28
CA ASP A 94 1.90 16.76 12.03
C ASP A 94 1.37 16.93 10.59
N LEU A 95 1.28 15.85 9.81
CA LEU A 95 0.79 15.91 8.43
C LEU A 95 -0.74 16.07 8.33
N GLY A 96 -1.49 15.70 9.35
CA GLY A 96 -2.96 15.73 9.33
C GLY A 96 -3.60 14.59 8.51
N TYR A 97 -2.85 13.52 8.25
CA TYR A 97 -3.29 12.31 7.54
C TYR A 97 -2.86 11.07 8.33
N ILE A 98 -3.64 9.98 8.20
CA ILE A 98 -3.37 8.71 8.91
C ILE A 98 -1.97 8.16 8.57
N GLY A 99 -1.54 8.32 7.31
CA GLY A 99 -0.21 7.95 6.88
C GLY A 99 0.24 8.70 5.63
N LEU A 100 1.53 8.53 5.33
CA LEU A 100 2.18 9.00 4.11
C LEU A 100 2.59 7.80 3.25
N ILE A 101 2.10 7.79 2.01
CA ILE A 101 2.49 6.88 0.94
C ILE A 101 3.53 7.59 0.09
N ALA A 102 4.77 7.11 0.08
CA ALA A 102 5.77 7.51 -0.90
C ALA A 102 5.73 6.52 -2.07
N THR A 103 5.61 7.00 -3.31
CA THR A 103 5.47 6.11 -4.48
C THR A 103 6.22 6.66 -5.69
N ALA A 104 6.60 5.77 -6.60
CA ALA A 104 7.34 6.08 -7.82
C ALA A 104 7.10 5.00 -8.88
N PRO A 105 7.39 5.28 -10.17
CA PRO A 105 7.40 4.23 -11.18
C PRO A 105 8.41 3.14 -10.81
N GLY A 106 8.04 1.90 -11.08
CA GLY A 106 8.89 0.74 -10.87
C GLY A 106 9.92 0.57 -11.98
N SER A 107 10.69 -0.50 -11.89
CA SER A 107 11.63 -0.92 -12.93
C SER A 107 11.69 -2.44 -13.00
N ALA A 108 12.36 -2.99 -14.03
CA ALA A 108 12.58 -4.44 -14.17
C ALA A 108 11.30 -5.29 -14.07
N GLY A 109 10.20 -4.84 -14.69
CA GLY A 109 8.93 -5.56 -14.72
C GLY A 109 7.97 -5.24 -13.56
N VAL A 110 8.37 -4.35 -12.64
CA VAL A 110 7.50 -3.77 -11.62
C VAL A 110 6.88 -2.48 -12.18
N ASP A 111 5.57 -2.34 -12.11
CA ASP A 111 4.87 -1.16 -12.61
C ASP A 111 5.06 0.05 -11.67
N PHE A 112 4.95 -0.15 -10.35
CA PHE A 112 5.21 0.90 -9.36
C PHE A 112 5.74 0.36 -8.04
N VAL A 113 6.41 1.24 -7.29
CA VAL A 113 6.85 0.94 -5.93
C VAL A 113 6.20 1.86 -4.90
N SER A 114 6.19 1.43 -3.64
CA SER A 114 5.75 2.27 -2.53
C SER A 114 6.51 2.02 -1.23
N ARG A 115 6.42 2.98 -0.32
CA ARG A 115 6.65 2.84 1.13
C ARG A 115 5.51 3.51 1.87
N PHE A 116 5.21 3.03 3.08
CA PHE A 116 4.09 3.52 3.89
C PHE A 116 4.53 3.83 5.32
N PHE A 117 4.31 5.08 5.75
CA PHE A 117 4.66 5.56 7.08
C PHE A 117 3.41 6.05 7.81
N ALA A 118 3.15 5.54 9.01
CA ALA A 118 1.96 5.91 9.78
C ALA A 118 2.27 6.01 11.29
N PRO A 119 3.22 6.89 11.69
CA PRO A 119 3.66 6.97 13.08
C PRO A 119 2.56 7.41 14.03
N GLU A 120 1.55 8.16 13.57
CA GLU A 120 0.39 8.59 14.38
C GLU A 120 -0.36 7.38 14.98
N VAL A 121 -0.44 6.27 14.25
CA VAL A 121 -1.09 5.02 14.71
C VAL A 121 -0.11 4.01 15.31
N GLY A 122 1.10 4.45 15.64
CA GLY A 122 2.14 3.62 16.28
C GLY A 122 2.93 2.73 15.32
N VAL A 123 2.83 2.95 14.01
CA VAL A 123 3.55 2.17 12.99
C VAL A 123 4.50 3.09 12.23
N PRO A 124 5.79 3.19 12.63
CA PRO A 124 6.74 4.07 11.95
C PRO A 124 6.82 3.80 10.45
N GLU A 125 6.98 2.53 10.07
CA GLU A 125 6.88 2.05 8.69
C GLU A 125 6.17 0.70 8.67
N ASP A 126 5.12 0.57 7.86
CA ASP A 126 4.40 -0.69 7.69
C ASP A 126 5.08 -1.52 6.58
N PRO A 127 5.43 -2.80 6.84
CA PRO A 127 6.13 -3.62 5.85
C PRO A 127 5.41 -3.77 4.51
N VAL A 128 4.09 -4.04 4.55
CA VAL A 128 3.25 -4.26 3.36
C VAL A 128 1.81 -3.82 3.67
N THR A 129 1.35 -2.75 3.03
CA THR A 129 0.10 -2.07 3.39
C THR A 129 -0.96 -2.29 2.32
N GLY A 130 -1.81 -3.31 2.53
CA GLY A 130 -2.92 -3.60 1.62
C GLY A 130 -3.87 -2.42 1.44
N SER A 131 -4.23 -1.71 2.51
CA SER A 131 -5.17 -0.58 2.40
C SER A 131 -4.66 0.59 1.57
N ALA A 132 -3.34 0.82 1.50
CA ALA A 132 -2.76 1.88 0.67
C ALA A 132 -3.03 1.63 -0.82
N HIS A 133 -3.23 0.37 -1.21
CA HIS A 133 -3.50 -0.03 -2.59
C HIS A 133 -4.94 0.27 -3.04
N SER A 134 -5.87 0.58 -2.12
CA SER A 134 -7.14 1.24 -2.49
C SER A 134 -6.90 2.55 -3.24
N THR A 135 -5.79 3.23 -2.97
CA THR A 135 -5.43 4.53 -3.54
C THR A 135 -4.37 4.39 -4.63
N LEU A 136 -3.33 3.57 -4.42
CA LEU A 136 -2.25 3.40 -5.40
C LEU A 136 -2.68 2.71 -6.69
N ILE A 137 -3.55 1.70 -6.61
CA ILE A 137 -3.99 0.95 -7.80
C ILE A 137 -4.70 1.85 -8.81
N PRO A 138 -5.77 2.59 -8.47
CA PRO A 138 -6.42 3.46 -9.45
C PRO A 138 -5.49 4.58 -9.94
N PHE A 139 -4.63 5.13 -9.08
CA PHE A 139 -3.66 6.17 -9.45
C PHE A 139 -2.68 5.69 -10.53
N TRP A 140 -2.00 4.56 -10.30
CA TRP A 140 -1.04 4.02 -11.27
C TRP A 140 -1.71 3.39 -12.49
N ALA A 141 -2.92 2.82 -12.33
CA ALA A 141 -3.71 2.29 -13.44
C ALA A 141 -4.02 3.38 -14.47
N GLU A 142 -4.51 4.54 -14.01
CA GLU A 142 -4.79 5.69 -14.85
C GLU A 142 -3.50 6.21 -15.50
N LYS A 143 -2.44 6.41 -14.71
CA LYS A 143 -1.17 6.97 -15.17
C LYS A 143 -0.46 6.10 -16.21
N LEU A 144 -0.58 4.78 -16.09
CA LEU A 144 0.06 3.81 -16.98
C LEU A 144 -0.86 3.29 -18.08
N GLY A 145 -2.16 3.61 -18.05
CA GLY A 145 -3.16 3.08 -18.98
C GLY A 145 -3.34 1.56 -18.86
N LYS A 146 -3.25 1.01 -17.64
CA LYS A 146 -3.33 -0.44 -17.37
C LYS A 146 -4.36 -0.73 -16.28
N THR A 147 -4.98 -1.91 -16.33
CA THR A 147 -5.88 -2.38 -15.26
C THR A 147 -5.29 -3.51 -14.43
N GLU A 148 -4.25 -4.18 -14.91
CA GLU A 148 -3.45 -5.16 -14.16
C GLU A 148 -2.05 -4.59 -13.96
N LEU A 149 -1.59 -4.62 -12.71
CA LEU A 149 -0.35 -3.98 -12.27
C LEU A 149 0.41 -4.93 -11.35
N PHE A 150 1.73 -4.88 -11.42
CA PHE A 150 2.61 -5.52 -10.46
C PHE A 150 3.33 -4.46 -9.62
N ALA A 151 3.13 -4.52 -8.30
CA ALA A 151 3.64 -3.53 -7.36
C ALA A 151 4.61 -4.14 -6.35
N ARG A 152 5.54 -3.31 -5.86
CA ARG A 152 6.40 -3.67 -4.74
C ARG A 152 6.38 -2.61 -3.64
N GLN A 153 6.18 -3.04 -2.40
CA GLN A 153 6.38 -2.18 -1.24
C GLN A 153 7.82 -2.35 -0.74
N GLU A 154 8.66 -1.36 -0.95
CA GLU A 154 10.11 -1.38 -0.67
C GLU A 154 10.40 -0.97 0.79
N SER A 155 9.74 -1.64 1.73
CA SER A 155 10.10 -1.58 3.14
C SER A 155 11.33 -2.45 3.42
N ALA A 156 11.87 -2.40 4.64
CA ALA A 156 12.98 -3.27 5.05
C ALA A 156 12.70 -4.79 4.86
N ARG A 157 11.42 -5.21 4.90
CA ARG A 157 11.03 -6.61 4.65
C ARG A 157 10.62 -6.89 3.20
N GLY A 158 10.19 -5.85 2.49
CA GLY A 158 9.64 -5.98 1.14
C GLY A 158 8.26 -6.63 1.09
N GLY A 159 7.56 -6.40 -0.01
CA GLY A 159 6.34 -7.12 -0.36
C GLY A 159 5.99 -6.97 -1.82
N GLU A 160 5.57 -8.06 -2.45
CA GLU A 160 5.10 -8.09 -3.83
C GLU A 160 3.58 -8.18 -3.85
N LEU A 161 2.94 -7.35 -4.67
CA LEU A 161 1.49 -7.29 -4.79
C LEU A 161 1.07 -7.36 -6.26
N TRP A 162 0.12 -8.24 -6.55
CA TRP A 162 -0.51 -8.35 -7.85
C TRP A 162 -1.85 -7.64 -7.80
N CYS A 163 -1.94 -6.54 -8.54
CA CYS A 163 -3.01 -5.58 -8.41
C CYS A 163 -3.92 -5.63 -9.64
N ARG A 164 -5.23 -5.49 -9.42
CA ARG A 164 -6.18 -5.30 -10.51
C ARG A 164 -7.20 -4.22 -10.18
N LEU A 165 -7.36 -3.25 -11.06
CA LEU A 165 -8.46 -2.28 -11.02
C LEU A 165 -9.71 -2.90 -11.66
N ARG A 166 -10.82 -2.91 -10.93
CA ARG A 166 -12.13 -3.44 -11.36
C ARG A 166 -13.23 -2.38 -11.24
N GLY A 167 -12.97 -1.19 -11.78
CA GLY A 167 -13.89 -0.05 -11.67
C GLY A 167 -13.85 0.59 -10.28
N ASP A 168 -14.93 0.44 -9.52
CA ASP A 168 -15.06 0.99 -8.16
C ASP A 168 -14.37 0.14 -7.08
N ARG A 169 -13.77 -0.99 -7.47
CA ARG A 169 -13.07 -1.94 -6.58
C ARG A 169 -11.67 -2.26 -7.09
N VAL A 170 -10.82 -2.72 -6.19
CA VAL A 170 -9.47 -3.19 -6.49
C VAL A 170 -9.22 -4.56 -5.88
N ASP A 171 -8.52 -5.41 -6.62
CA ASP A 171 -8.01 -6.68 -6.11
C ASP A 171 -6.53 -6.53 -5.75
N ILE A 172 -6.14 -7.12 -4.61
CA ILE A 172 -4.76 -7.16 -4.13
C ILE A 172 -4.42 -8.62 -3.86
N GLY A 173 -3.57 -9.20 -4.71
CA GLY A 173 -3.06 -10.55 -4.61
C GLY A 173 -1.68 -10.60 -3.97
N GLY A 174 -1.44 -11.62 -3.15
CA GLY A 174 -0.11 -11.92 -2.60
C GLY A 174 0.00 -13.35 -2.12
N TYR A 175 1.22 -13.79 -1.83
CA TYR A 175 1.49 -15.09 -1.23
C TYR A 175 1.64 -14.96 0.29
N ALA A 176 1.32 -16.03 1.02
CA ALA A 176 1.48 -16.09 2.46
C ALA A 176 2.28 -17.34 2.85
N VAL A 177 3.15 -17.19 3.86
CA VAL A 177 3.97 -18.28 4.40
C VAL A 177 3.75 -18.36 5.90
N THR A 178 3.44 -19.56 6.39
CA THR A 178 3.30 -19.81 7.84
C THR A 178 4.68 -19.82 8.48
N TYR A 179 4.94 -18.88 9.38
CA TYR A 179 6.21 -18.82 10.14
C TYR A 179 6.20 -19.75 11.37
N LEU A 180 5.10 -19.78 12.12
CA LEU A 180 4.98 -20.55 13.35
C LEU A 180 3.55 -21.10 13.52
N ARG A 181 3.44 -22.29 14.13
CA ARG A 181 2.17 -22.91 14.54
C ARG A 181 2.27 -23.29 16.02
N GLY A 182 1.21 -22.99 16.78
CA GLY A 182 1.12 -23.33 18.19
C GLY A 182 -0.31 -23.26 18.72
N GLU A 183 -0.46 -23.41 20.03
CA GLU A 183 -1.73 -23.36 20.75
C GLU A 183 -1.65 -22.29 21.84
N ILE A 184 -2.75 -21.55 22.05
CA ILE A 184 -2.87 -20.55 23.11
C ILE A 184 -3.77 -21.15 24.19
N VAL A 185 -3.27 -21.26 25.41
CA VAL A 185 -4.07 -21.63 26.58
C VAL A 185 -4.64 -20.34 27.16
N VAL A 186 -5.97 -20.25 27.22
CA VAL A 186 -6.73 -19.11 27.77
C VAL A 186 -7.42 -19.48 29.05
#